data_AF-A0A9W7GA99-F1
#
_entry.id   AF-A0A9W7GA99-F1
#
_cell.length_a   1.000
_cell.length_b   1.000
_cell.length_c   1.000
_cell.angle_alpha   90.00
_cell.angle_beta   90.00
_cell.angle_gamma   90.00
#
_symmetry.space_group_name_H-M   'P 1'
#
loop_
_entity.id
_entity.type
_entity.pdbx_description
1 polymer ?
#
loop_
_entity_poly.entity_id
_entity_poly.type
_entity_poly.pdbx_seq_one_letter_code
_entity_poly.pdbx_strand_id
1 'polypeptide(L)'
;MLRSPVFGQFARRGYKILTKPPPVPITTALTRVCTEAPFAKFDETIVLQLQLTLDPRKPGQNMKHSVVLPNGSGKTTKVLVLTSDESQRSAAVSLGAIAPYDTLEDAVRVVTEESDLSIFSGVDKIICQPADMRFLGGLGRILGPRGLMPNPKLGTVTNDIVKAVSNSMKGEVVVKTAKDGGVDIVVGKVSMGYSKLKKNTQAVLQSISASKPSEGKGVKSGLGFWKKAYISRTMGGYGREVEVATVDPANARYFRGGEEGVDKGGEEAA
;
A
#
# COMPACT_ATOMS: atom_id res chain seq x y z
N MET A 1 -5.76 -33.21 -5.59
CA MET A 1 -5.20 -33.19 -4.22
C MET A 1 -3.70 -32.91 -4.30
N LEU A 2 -3.27 -31.65 -4.22
CA LEU A 2 -1.85 -31.30 -4.07
C LEU A 2 -1.68 -30.64 -2.70
N ARG A 3 -1.54 -31.49 -1.68
CA ARG A 3 -1.13 -31.11 -0.33
C ARG A 3 0.39 -31.00 -0.34
N SER A 4 0.94 -29.82 -0.64
CA SER A 4 2.35 -29.59 -0.34
C SER A 4 2.51 -29.51 1.20
N PRO A 5 3.49 -30.23 1.79
CA PRO A 5 3.60 -30.39 3.24
C PRO A 5 4.18 -29.17 3.97
N VAL A 6 4.68 -28.16 3.25
CA VAL A 6 5.38 -27.00 3.85
C VAL A 6 4.41 -26.00 4.50
N PHE A 7 3.16 -25.95 4.05
CA PHE A 7 2.10 -25.14 4.68
C PHE A 7 1.47 -25.83 5.92
N GLY A 8 1.95 -27.03 6.28
CA GLY A 8 1.14 -28.08 6.89
C GLY A 8 0.97 -28.09 8.41
N GLN A 9 1.67 -27.28 9.21
CA GLN A 9 1.46 -27.29 10.68
C GLN A 9 1.03 -25.93 11.25
N PHE A 10 1.61 -24.83 10.76
CA PHE A 10 1.24 -23.48 11.17
C PHE A 10 -0.16 -23.09 10.68
N ALA A 11 -0.48 -23.38 9.42
CA ALA A 11 -1.82 -23.14 8.90
C ALA A 11 -2.87 -24.01 9.61
N ARG A 12 -2.56 -25.26 9.98
CA ARG A 12 -3.53 -26.16 10.65
C ARG A 12 -4.03 -25.64 11.99
N ARG A 13 -3.22 -24.86 12.73
CA ARG A 13 -3.62 -24.25 14.01
C ARG A 13 -4.60 -23.08 13.80
N GLY A 14 -4.47 -22.35 12.68
CA GLY A 14 -5.43 -21.32 12.25
C GLY A 14 -6.65 -21.85 11.48
N TYR A 15 -6.53 -23.00 10.81
CA TYR A 15 -7.57 -23.65 10.01
C TYR A 15 -8.66 -24.37 10.84
N LYS A 16 -8.59 -24.32 12.18
CA LYS A 16 -9.54 -25.02 13.07
C LYS A 16 -10.93 -24.37 13.14
N ILE A 17 -11.17 -23.28 12.42
CA ILE A 17 -12.46 -22.60 12.33
C ILE A 17 -13.07 -22.96 10.97
N LEU A 18 -13.90 -24.01 10.94
CA LEU A 18 -14.60 -24.52 9.76
C LEU A 18 -15.72 -23.59 9.25
N THR A 19 -15.93 -22.44 9.88
CA THR A 19 -16.92 -21.44 9.48
C THR A 19 -16.24 -20.09 9.28
N LYS A 20 -16.52 -19.43 8.14
CA LYS A 20 -16.08 -18.06 7.91
C LYS A 20 -16.71 -17.19 9.01
N PRO A 21 -15.91 -16.48 9.85
CA PRO A 21 -16.48 -15.62 10.87
C PRO A 21 -17.35 -14.54 10.21
N PRO A 22 -18.41 -14.07 10.89
CA PRO A 22 -19.24 -13.00 10.36
C PRO A 22 -18.41 -11.74 10.13
N PRO A 23 -18.84 -10.85 9.20
CA PRO A 23 -18.16 -9.59 8.98
C PRO A 23 -18.18 -8.78 10.28
N VAL A 24 -17.04 -8.17 10.60
CA VAL A 24 -16.87 -7.34 11.81
C VAL A 24 -16.64 -5.88 11.44
N PRO A 25 -16.93 -4.94 12.34
CA PRO A 25 -16.57 -3.54 12.12
C PRO A 25 -15.06 -3.34 11.96
N ILE A 26 -14.68 -2.31 11.19
CA ILE A 26 -13.27 -2.02 10.89
C ILE A 26 -12.42 -1.74 12.14
N THR A 27 -13.01 -1.13 13.17
CA THR A 27 -12.38 -0.83 14.46
C THR A 27 -12.06 -2.11 15.22
N THR A 28 -13.02 -3.03 15.30
CA THR A 28 -12.85 -4.34 15.93
C THR A 28 -11.87 -5.19 15.15
N ALA A 29 -11.91 -5.15 13.81
CA ALA A 29 -10.97 -5.85 12.95
C ALA A 29 -9.53 -5.38 13.19
N LEU A 30 -9.29 -4.07 13.22
CA LEU A 30 -7.97 -3.50 13.49
C LEU A 30 -7.46 -3.84 14.89
N THR A 31 -8.33 -3.76 15.90
CA THR A 31 -7.97 -4.10 17.28
C THR A 31 -7.54 -5.55 17.38
N ARG A 32 -8.35 -6.48 16.84
CA ARG A 32 -8.04 -7.92 16.84
C ARG A 32 -6.75 -8.24 16.11
N VAL A 33 -6.53 -7.62 14.96
CA VAL A 33 -5.28 -7.79 14.20
C VAL A 33 -4.06 -7.33 15.00
N CYS A 34 -4.20 -6.31 15.86
CA CYS A 34 -3.12 -5.86 16.75
C CYS A 34 -2.94 -6.77 17.98
N THR A 35 -4.02 -7.29 18.56
CA THR A 35 -4.00 -8.04 19.83
C THR A 35 -3.81 -9.54 19.67
N GLU A 36 -4.18 -10.11 18.51
CA GLU A 36 -3.98 -11.53 18.23
C GLU A 36 -2.49 -11.87 18.28
N ALA A 37 -2.16 -12.96 19.00
CA ALA A 37 -0.79 -13.37 19.24
C ALA A 37 -0.03 -13.51 17.91
N PRO A 38 1.17 -12.91 17.78
CA PRO A 38 1.95 -13.00 16.57
C PRO A 38 2.28 -14.46 16.27
N PHE A 39 1.96 -14.92 15.06
CA PHE A 39 2.35 -16.25 14.61
C PHE A 39 3.83 -16.28 14.22
N ALA A 40 4.37 -15.15 13.74
CA ALA A 40 5.76 -15.02 13.35
C ALA A 40 6.64 -14.33 14.41
N LYS A 41 7.94 -14.63 14.37
CA LYS A 41 8.98 -14.03 15.23
C LYS A 41 9.40 -12.62 14.79
N PHE A 42 8.87 -12.12 13.67
CA PHE A 42 9.21 -10.81 13.11
C PHE A 42 8.01 -9.87 13.14
N ASP A 43 8.24 -8.57 12.99
CA ASP A 43 7.18 -7.56 12.96
C ASP A 43 6.37 -7.65 11.66
N GLU A 44 5.17 -8.19 11.78
CA GLU A 44 4.30 -8.47 10.63
C GLU A 44 3.70 -7.20 10.04
N THR A 45 3.48 -7.22 8.74
CA THR A 45 2.84 -6.13 8.02
C THR A 45 1.33 -6.35 7.97
N ILE A 46 0.56 -5.30 8.24
CA ILE A 46 -0.90 -5.29 8.15
C ILE A 46 -1.29 -4.82 6.76
N VAL A 47 -2.08 -5.64 6.08
CA VAL A 47 -2.57 -5.41 4.72
C VAL A 47 -4.09 -5.25 4.76
N LEU A 48 -4.57 -4.20 4.10
CA LEU A 48 -5.97 -3.97 3.79
C LEU A 48 -6.20 -4.39 2.34
N GLN A 49 -7.06 -5.39 2.15
CA GLN A 49 -7.45 -5.89 0.84
C GLN A 49 -8.88 -5.48 0.56
N LEU A 50 -9.08 -4.76 -0.54
CA LEU A 50 -10.37 -4.21 -0.92
C LEU A 50 -10.78 -4.81 -2.26
N GLN A 51 -11.99 -5.33 -2.34
CA GLN A 51 -12.57 -5.74 -3.61
C GLN A 51 -13.53 -4.66 -4.08
N LEU A 52 -13.21 -4.03 -5.21
CA LEU A 52 -14.01 -2.96 -5.79
C LEU A 52 -14.92 -3.49 -6.91
N THR A 53 -15.91 -2.69 -7.28
CA THR A 53 -16.76 -2.94 -8.46
C THR A 53 -16.12 -2.57 -9.79
N LEU A 54 -14.88 -2.07 -9.77
CA LEU A 54 -14.15 -1.64 -10.96
C LEU A 54 -13.64 -2.83 -11.78
N ASP A 55 -13.72 -2.71 -13.10
CA ASP A 55 -13.10 -3.64 -14.04
C ASP A 55 -11.93 -2.93 -14.74
N PRO A 56 -10.68 -3.17 -14.31
CA PRO A 56 -9.52 -2.43 -14.81
C PRO A 56 -9.18 -2.76 -16.27
N ARG A 57 -9.81 -3.77 -16.87
CA ARG A 57 -9.66 -4.10 -18.29
C ARG A 57 -10.37 -3.09 -19.18
N LYS A 58 -11.37 -2.38 -18.64
CA LYS A 58 -12.11 -1.36 -19.36
C LYS A 58 -11.37 -0.01 -19.28
N PRO A 59 -11.31 0.73 -20.39
CA PRO A 59 -10.73 2.07 -20.38
C PRO A 59 -11.51 2.95 -19.38
N GLY A 60 -10.79 3.82 -18.66
CA GLY A 60 -11.37 4.74 -17.69
C GLY A 60 -11.66 4.15 -16.29
N GLN A 61 -11.66 2.83 -16.11
CA GLN A 61 -11.97 2.20 -14.81
C GLN A 61 -10.73 1.74 -14.01
N ASN A 62 -9.53 1.97 -14.55
CA ASN A 62 -8.29 1.62 -13.89
C ASN A 62 -7.90 2.73 -12.89
N MET A 63 -7.76 2.37 -11.62
CA MET A 63 -7.36 3.30 -10.56
C MET A 63 -5.89 3.10 -10.25
N LYS A 64 -5.11 4.18 -10.40
CA LYS A 64 -3.69 4.23 -10.06
C LYS A 64 -3.36 5.61 -9.51
N HIS A 65 -3.09 5.70 -8.22
CA HIS A 65 -2.64 6.92 -7.55
C HIS A 65 -1.74 6.57 -6.37
N SER A 66 -1.11 7.58 -5.79
CA SER A 66 -0.33 7.42 -4.56
C SER A 66 -1.06 8.09 -3.38
N VAL A 67 -0.77 7.60 -2.17
CA VAL A 67 -1.30 8.15 -0.91
C VAL A 67 -0.17 8.23 0.09
N VAL A 68 0.01 9.40 0.69
CA VAL A 68 0.96 9.59 1.79
C VAL A 68 0.30 9.15 3.09
N LEU A 69 0.87 8.16 3.77
CA LEU A 69 0.39 7.72 5.07
C LEU A 69 0.83 8.71 6.17
N PRO A 70 -0.08 9.21 7.03
CA PRO A 70 0.26 10.22 8.03
C PRO A 70 1.24 9.72 9.10
N ASN A 71 1.19 8.43 9.45
CA ASN A 71 2.13 7.83 10.41
C ASN A 71 3.21 6.98 9.73
N GLY A 72 3.27 7.01 8.40
CA GLY A 72 4.13 6.16 7.57
C GLY A 72 3.78 4.68 7.57
N SER A 73 4.52 3.93 6.76
CA SER A 73 4.33 2.48 6.56
C SER A 73 5.18 1.62 7.53
N GLY A 74 6.16 2.23 8.21
CA GLY A 74 7.11 1.51 9.07
C GLY A 74 8.21 0.74 8.31
N LYS A 75 8.22 0.82 6.97
CA LYS A 75 9.31 0.36 6.10
C LYS A 75 10.19 1.55 5.72
N THR A 76 11.51 1.37 5.81
CA THR A 76 12.48 2.32 5.27
C THR A 76 12.51 2.18 3.75
N THR A 77 11.91 3.13 3.04
CA THR A 77 11.89 3.16 1.58
C THR A 77 13.23 3.71 1.07
N LYS A 78 13.93 2.95 0.22
CA LYS A 78 15.13 3.46 -0.46
C LYS A 78 14.72 4.13 -1.76
N VAL A 79 15.00 5.43 -1.87
CA VAL A 79 14.61 6.27 -3.00
C VAL A 79 15.85 6.64 -3.81
N LEU A 80 15.81 6.38 -5.11
CA LEU A 80 16.81 6.79 -6.08
C LEU A 80 16.31 8.03 -6.82
N VAL A 81 17.13 9.05 -6.95
CA VAL A 81 16.81 10.27 -7.72
C VAL A 81 17.66 10.31 -8.97
N LEU A 82 17.00 10.44 -10.12
CA LEU A 82 17.62 10.61 -11.42
C LEU A 82 17.15 11.95 -11.99
N THR A 83 18.02 12.95 -11.90
CA THR A 83 17.78 14.30 -12.44
C THR A 83 19.06 14.85 -13.08
N SER A 84 18.90 15.65 -14.14
CA SER A 84 19.98 16.47 -14.71
C SER A 84 20.27 17.72 -13.87
N ASP A 85 19.35 18.16 -13.01
CA ASP A 85 19.48 19.36 -12.19
C ASP A 85 20.28 19.10 -10.91
N GLU A 86 21.49 19.67 -10.83
CA GLU A 86 22.41 19.51 -9.70
C GLU A 86 21.86 20.04 -8.36
N SER A 87 21.12 21.16 -8.40
CA SER A 87 20.50 21.75 -7.20
C SER A 87 19.44 20.83 -6.59
N GLN A 88 18.60 20.20 -7.41
CA GLN A 88 17.59 19.25 -6.93
C GLN A 88 18.22 17.95 -6.45
N ARG A 89 19.30 17.51 -7.13
CA ARG A 89 20.06 16.31 -6.74
C ARG A 89 20.70 16.47 -5.37
N SER A 90 21.46 17.54 -5.14
CA SER A 90 22.13 17.80 -3.85
C SER A 90 21.13 17.94 -2.71
N ALA A 91 19.98 18.60 -2.95
CA ALA A 91 18.90 18.69 -1.98
C ALA A 91 18.27 17.31 -1.67
N ALA A 92 18.10 16.44 -2.67
CA ALA A 92 17.60 15.09 -2.46
C ALA A 92 18.58 14.19 -1.70
N VAL A 93 19.88 14.28 -1.99
CA VAL A 93 20.94 13.56 -1.26
C VAL A 93 20.97 13.98 0.20
N SER A 94 20.79 15.27 0.48
CA SER A 94 20.69 15.79 1.86
C SER A 94 19.52 15.21 2.64
N LEU A 95 18.46 14.77 1.96
CA LEU A 95 17.31 14.08 2.56
C LEU A 95 17.54 12.57 2.74
N GLY A 96 18.66 12.02 2.25
CA GLY A 96 18.98 10.59 2.32
C GLY A 96 18.55 9.80 1.07
N ALA A 97 18.25 10.48 -0.04
CA ALA A 97 18.07 9.79 -1.32
C ALA A 97 19.43 9.35 -1.89
N ILE A 98 19.42 8.24 -2.61
CA ILE A 98 20.59 7.74 -3.32
C ILE A 98 20.62 8.46 -4.68
N ALA A 99 21.69 9.19 -4.98
CA ALA A 99 21.96 9.75 -6.30
C ALA A 99 23.39 9.36 -6.69
N PRO A 100 23.58 8.16 -7.27
CA PRO A 100 24.90 7.59 -7.49
C PRO A 100 25.56 8.09 -8.79
N TYR A 101 24.83 8.85 -9.61
CA TYR A 101 25.30 9.31 -10.91
C TYR A 101 25.20 10.82 -11.03
N ASP A 102 26.28 11.44 -11.50
CA ASP A 102 26.36 12.88 -11.73
C ASP A 102 25.75 13.30 -13.07
N THR A 103 25.68 12.38 -14.03
CA THR A 103 24.96 12.57 -15.28
C THR A 103 23.96 11.44 -15.53
N LEU A 104 22.87 11.77 -16.21
CA LEU A 104 21.85 10.79 -16.60
C LEU A 104 22.35 9.80 -17.64
N GLU A 105 23.29 10.23 -18.48
CA GLU A 105 23.86 9.40 -19.54
C GLU A 105 24.73 8.28 -18.95
N ASP A 106 25.51 8.57 -17.91
CA ASP A 106 26.29 7.56 -17.20
C ASP A 106 25.37 6.56 -16.49
N ALA A 107 24.29 7.03 -15.88
CA ALA A 107 23.28 6.18 -15.26
C ALA A 107 22.63 5.22 -16.28
N VAL A 108 22.40 5.69 -17.52
CA VAL A 108 21.84 4.85 -18.58
C VAL A 108 22.87 3.86 -19.07
N ARG A 109 24.10 4.32 -19.36
CA ARG A 109 25.20 3.48 -19.87
C ARG A 109 25.53 2.33 -18.94
N VAL A 110 25.74 2.58 -17.65
CA VAL A 110 26.04 1.53 -16.65
C VAL A 110 24.92 0.48 -16.60
N VAL A 111 23.66 0.91 -16.68
CA VAL A 111 22.52 -0.03 -16.63
C VAL A 111 22.38 -0.84 -17.92
N THR A 112 22.66 -0.24 -19.08
CA THR A 112 22.53 -0.91 -20.38
C THR A 112 23.73 -1.76 -20.76
N GLU A 113 24.95 -1.32 -20.45
CA GLU A 113 26.20 -1.91 -20.93
C GLU A 113 26.82 -2.87 -19.91
N GLU A 114 26.93 -2.45 -18.65
CA GLU A 114 27.58 -3.27 -17.60
C GLU A 114 26.61 -4.29 -16.99
N SER A 115 25.30 -4.15 -17.24
CA SER A 115 24.25 -4.95 -16.59
C SER A 115 24.37 -4.96 -15.05
N ASP A 116 25.04 -3.94 -14.49
CA ASP A 116 25.31 -3.84 -13.08
C ASP A 116 24.07 -3.33 -12.36
N LEU A 117 23.28 -4.31 -11.91
CA LEU A 117 21.99 -4.08 -11.25
C LEU A 117 22.16 -3.94 -9.73
N SER A 118 23.38 -4.01 -9.20
CA SER A 118 23.70 -3.96 -7.77
C SER A 118 23.12 -2.70 -7.11
N ILE A 119 23.25 -1.55 -7.78
CA ILE A 119 22.74 -0.25 -7.32
C ILE A 119 21.20 -0.22 -7.34
N PHE A 120 20.57 -0.90 -8.29
CA PHE A 120 19.11 -0.97 -8.40
C PHE A 120 18.49 -2.08 -7.55
N SER A 121 19.28 -3.07 -7.12
CA SER A 121 18.83 -4.27 -6.41
C SER A 121 18.39 -4.01 -4.96
N GLY A 122 18.41 -2.77 -4.50
CA GLY A 122 17.90 -2.37 -3.19
C GLY A 122 17.03 -1.11 -3.23
N VAL A 123 16.67 -0.61 -4.41
CA VAL A 123 15.86 0.60 -4.56
C VAL A 123 14.39 0.23 -4.68
N ASP A 124 13.54 0.92 -3.91
CA ASP A 124 12.09 0.73 -3.94
C ASP A 124 11.39 1.71 -4.90
N LYS A 125 11.92 2.93 -5.05
CA LYS A 125 11.32 3.99 -5.87
C LYS A 125 12.38 4.80 -6.61
N ILE A 126 12.10 5.15 -7.86
CA ILE A 126 12.90 6.08 -8.67
C ILE A 126 12.06 7.35 -8.90
N ILE A 127 12.65 8.51 -8.62
CA ILE A 127 12.03 9.83 -8.85
C ILE A 127 12.84 10.57 -9.90
N CYS A 128 12.15 11.19 -10.85
CA CYS A 128 12.79 11.98 -11.91
C CYS A 128 11.99 13.23 -12.26
N GLN A 129 12.64 14.14 -13.00
CA GLN A 129 11.96 15.25 -13.64
C GLN A 129 11.35 14.86 -15.00
N PRO A 130 10.28 15.55 -15.46
CA PRO A 130 9.67 15.28 -16.75
C PRO A 130 10.64 15.39 -17.93
N ALA A 131 11.61 16.32 -17.88
CA ALA A 131 12.62 16.51 -18.94
C ALA A 131 13.52 15.27 -19.09
N ASP A 132 13.82 14.61 -17.97
CA ASP A 132 14.76 13.50 -17.89
C ASP A 132 14.13 12.14 -18.25
N MET A 133 12.81 12.09 -18.38
CA MET A 133 12.10 10.87 -18.78
C MET A 133 12.52 10.36 -20.16
N ARG A 134 12.97 11.24 -21.07
CA ARG A 134 13.43 10.84 -22.41
C ARG A 134 14.59 9.84 -22.35
N PHE A 135 15.53 10.05 -21.43
CA PHE A 135 16.71 9.21 -21.27
C PHE A 135 16.35 7.86 -20.60
N LEU A 136 15.37 7.87 -19.70
CA LEU A 136 14.87 6.67 -19.01
C LEU A 136 14.08 5.71 -19.91
N GLY A 137 13.64 6.16 -21.09
CA GLY A 137 12.92 5.32 -22.06
C GLY A 137 13.72 4.09 -22.50
N GLY A 138 15.05 4.22 -22.65
CA GLY A 138 15.95 3.10 -22.98
C GLY A 138 15.99 2.03 -21.89
N LEU A 139 15.83 2.43 -20.63
CA LEU A 139 15.84 1.54 -19.46
C LEU A 139 14.52 0.81 -19.21
N GLY A 140 13.48 1.09 -20.01
CA GLY A 140 12.14 0.51 -19.84
C GLY A 140 12.12 -1.02 -19.88
N ARG A 141 13.03 -1.65 -20.64
CA ARG A 141 13.15 -3.13 -20.70
C ARG A 141 13.55 -3.74 -19.35
N ILE A 142 14.35 -3.03 -18.56
CA ILE A 142 14.90 -3.50 -17.28
C ILE A 142 14.03 -3.04 -16.11
N LEU A 143 13.67 -1.75 -16.09
CA LEU A 143 12.91 -1.13 -15.00
C LEU A 143 11.42 -1.46 -15.04
N GLY A 144 10.88 -1.77 -16.23
CA GLY A 144 9.47 -2.09 -16.45
C GLY A 144 9.01 -3.34 -15.69
N PRO A 145 9.62 -4.52 -15.91
CA PRO A 145 9.27 -5.76 -15.20
C PRO A 145 9.43 -5.66 -13.68
N ARG A 146 10.37 -4.83 -13.20
CA ARG A 146 10.61 -4.59 -11.77
C ARG A 146 9.66 -3.57 -11.14
N GLY A 147 8.86 -2.87 -11.94
CA GLY A 147 7.92 -1.85 -11.46
C GLY A 147 8.59 -0.59 -10.91
N LEU A 148 9.89 -0.40 -11.17
CA LEU A 148 10.68 0.76 -10.72
C LEU A 148 10.61 1.95 -11.68
N MET A 149 10.00 1.76 -12.85
CA MET A 149 9.85 2.82 -13.85
C MET A 149 9.02 3.99 -13.29
N PRO A 150 9.55 5.23 -13.31
CA PRO A 150 8.82 6.40 -12.86
C PRO A 150 7.51 6.60 -13.63
N ASN A 151 6.45 7.02 -12.94
CA ASN A 151 5.14 7.26 -13.52
C ASN A 151 4.54 8.58 -13.02
N PRO A 152 4.10 9.49 -13.92
CA PRO A 152 3.48 10.76 -13.52
C PRO A 152 2.26 10.60 -12.61
N LYS A 153 1.46 9.54 -12.80
CA LYS A 153 0.27 9.28 -11.96
C LYS A 153 0.60 8.88 -10.52
N LEU A 154 1.84 8.46 -10.28
CA LEU A 154 2.32 8.11 -8.94
C LEU A 154 3.03 9.29 -8.25
N GLY A 155 3.12 10.46 -8.91
CA GLY A 155 3.86 11.59 -8.36
C GLY A 155 5.38 11.35 -8.28
N THR A 156 5.90 10.33 -8.96
CA THR A 156 7.36 10.08 -9.05
C THR A 156 8.01 10.82 -10.21
N VAL A 157 7.21 11.51 -11.03
CA VAL A 157 7.69 12.41 -12.09
C VAL A 157 7.21 13.81 -11.74
N THR A 158 8.09 14.62 -11.18
CA THR A 158 7.74 15.94 -10.63
C THR A 158 8.89 16.92 -10.78
N ASN A 159 8.56 18.21 -10.94
CA ASN A 159 9.56 19.27 -10.86
C ASN A 159 10.08 19.45 -9.42
N ASP A 160 9.21 19.24 -8.42
CA ASP A 160 9.55 19.35 -6.99
C ASP A 160 10.11 18.02 -6.43
N ILE A 161 11.34 17.66 -6.79
CA ILE A 161 11.97 16.40 -6.37
C ILE A 161 12.07 16.30 -4.85
N VAL A 162 12.46 17.38 -4.17
CA VAL A 162 12.61 17.43 -2.70
C VAL A 162 11.33 17.01 -1.98
N LYS A 163 10.17 17.51 -2.43
CA LYS A 163 8.87 17.15 -1.85
C LYS A 163 8.52 15.68 -2.13
N ALA A 164 8.76 15.22 -3.35
CA ALA A 164 8.50 13.84 -3.75
C ALA A 164 9.36 12.83 -2.95
N VAL A 165 10.62 13.15 -2.70
CA VAL A 165 11.54 12.37 -1.85
C VAL A 165 11.03 12.33 -0.40
N SER A 166 10.71 13.48 0.18
CA SER A 166 10.14 13.57 1.54
C SER A 166 8.85 12.74 1.66
N ASN A 167 7.94 12.83 0.70
CA ASN A 167 6.69 12.07 0.71
C ASN A 167 6.93 10.56 0.57
N SER A 168 7.88 10.16 -0.28
CA SER A 168 8.28 8.77 -0.43
C SER A 168 8.89 8.18 0.85
N MET A 169 9.72 8.96 1.55
CA MET A 169 10.32 8.58 2.83
C MET A 169 9.30 8.53 3.97
N LYS A 170 8.28 9.40 3.94
CA LYS A 170 7.14 9.35 4.86
C LYS A 170 6.25 8.12 4.68
N GLY A 171 6.57 7.21 3.76
CA GLY A 171 5.83 5.96 3.58
C GLY A 171 4.61 6.11 2.69
N GLU A 172 4.79 6.77 1.55
CA GLU A 172 3.78 6.83 0.49
C GLU A 172 3.53 5.44 -0.12
N VAL A 173 2.25 5.05 -0.17
CA VAL A 173 1.79 3.77 -0.71
C VAL A 173 1.10 3.98 -2.05
N VAL A 174 1.38 3.08 -2.98
CA VAL A 174 0.75 3.08 -4.31
C VAL A 174 -0.54 2.27 -4.25
N VAL A 175 -1.65 2.92 -4.60
CA VAL A 175 -2.96 2.27 -4.76
C VAL A 175 -3.11 1.92 -6.22
N LYS A 176 -3.19 0.62 -6.53
CA LYS A 176 -3.37 0.11 -7.89
C LYS A 176 -4.44 -0.97 -7.88
N THR A 177 -5.35 -0.91 -8.85
CA THR A 177 -6.29 -2.00 -9.12
C THR A 177 -5.60 -3.18 -9.81
N ALA A 178 -5.67 -4.36 -9.18
CA ALA A 178 -5.32 -5.64 -9.76
C ALA A 178 -6.35 -6.05 -10.82
N LYS A 179 -6.00 -7.00 -11.70
CA LYS A 179 -6.82 -7.44 -12.84
C LYS A 179 -8.24 -7.87 -12.47
N ASP A 180 -8.44 -8.31 -11.22
CA ASP A 180 -9.72 -8.79 -10.69
C ASP A 180 -10.54 -7.70 -9.99
N GLY A 181 -10.09 -6.44 -10.04
CA GLY A 181 -10.70 -5.30 -9.33
C GLY A 181 -10.37 -5.25 -7.84
N GLY A 182 -9.42 -6.08 -7.38
CA GLY A 182 -8.86 -6.05 -6.04
C GLY A 182 -7.83 -4.94 -5.87
N VAL A 183 -7.70 -4.41 -4.66
CA VAL A 183 -6.70 -3.41 -4.27
C VAL A 183 -6.07 -3.86 -2.96
N ASP A 184 -4.77 -4.12 -2.99
CA ASP A 184 -4.00 -4.50 -1.81
C ASP A 184 -3.18 -3.31 -1.33
N ILE A 185 -3.32 -2.94 -0.06
CA ILE A 185 -2.70 -1.75 0.51
C ILE A 185 -2.05 -2.10 1.82
N VAL A 186 -0.79 -1.73 1.97
CA VAL A 186 -0.07 -1.83 3.24
C VAL A 186 -0.47 -0.65 4.12
N VAL A 187 -1.06 -0.94 5.28
CA VAL A 187 -1.49 0.10 6.25
C VAL A 187 -0.36 0.45 7.22
N GLY A 188 0.49 -0.51 7.54
CA GLY A 188 1.61 -0.35 8.47
C GLY A 188 2.06 -1.67 9.08
N LYS A 189 2.83 -1.57 10.16
CA LYS A 189 3.29 -2.71 10.96
C LYS A 189 2.47 -2.87 12.24
N VAL A 190 2.44 -4.07 12.80
CA VAL A 190 1.73 -4.37 14.05
C VAL A 190 2.29 -3.56 15.22
N SER A 191 3.60 -3.35 15.25
CA SER A 191 4.29 -2.53 16.27
C SER A 191 3.82 -1.07 16.36
N MET A 192 3.16 -0.54 15.33
CA MET A 192 2.70 0.85 15.31
C MET A 192 1.50 1.10 16.24
N GLY A 193 0.79 0.04 16.65
CA GLY A 193 -0.37 0.11 17.53
C GLY A 193 -1.64 0.63 16.85
N TYR A 194 -2.76 0.41 17.52
CA TYR A 194 -4.11 0.64 16.99
C TYR A 194 -4.37 2.08 16.50
N SER A 195 -3.99 3.09 17.29
CA SER A 195 -4.31 4.49 17.00
C SER A 195 -3.66 4.99 15.69
N LYS A 196 -2.40 4.62 15.45
CA LYS A 196 -1.67 4.99 14.22
C LYS A 196 -2.23 4.27 12.99
N LEU A 197 -2.53 2.98 13.15
CA LEU A 197 -3.12 2.17 12.08
C LEU A 197 -4.51 2.67 11.69
N LYS A 198 -5.36 3.02 12.67
CA LYS A 198 -6.68 3.61 12.43
C LYS A 198 -6.58 4.87 11.55
N LYS A 199 -5.68 5.81 11.90
CA LYS A 199 -5.46 7.03 11.12
C LYS A 199 -4.95 6.74 9.70
N ASN A 200 -4.02 5.79 9.56
CA ASN A 200 -3.53 5.36 8.25
C ASN A 200 -4.65 4.76 7.39
N THR A 201 -5.46 3.86 7.95
CA THR A 201 -6.61 3.26 7.25
C THR A 201 -7.63 4.32 6.83
N GLN A 202 -7.92 5.30 7.70
CA GLN A 202 -8.83 6.40 7.36
C GLN A 202 -8.33 7.22 6.17
N ALA A 203 -7.05 7.62 6.18
CA ALA A 203 -6.44 8.39 5.09
C ALA A 203 -6.50 7.63 3.75
N VAL A 204 -6.21 6.32 3.78
CA VAL A 204 -6.28 5.46 2.58
C VAL A 204 -7.70 5.39 2.04
N LEU A 205 -8.69 5.11 2.89
CA LEU A 205 -10.10 4.98 2.46
C LEU A 205 -10.67 6.28 1.91
N GLN A 206 -10.35 7.42 2.54
CA GLN A 206 -10.73 8.74 2.05
C GLN A 206 -10.09 9.02 0.69
N SER A 207 -8.81 8.72 0.51
CA SER A 207 -8.13 8.94 -0.76
C SER A 207 -8.69 8.07 -1.89
N ILE A 208 -9.08 6.82 -1.60
CA ILE A 208 -9.72 5.93 -2.58
C ILE A 208 -11.11 6.46 -2.94
N SER A 209 -11.88 6.94 -1.96
CA SER A 209 -13.19 7.53 -2.20
C SER A 209 -13.09 8.79 -3.07
N ALA A 210 -12.07 9.63 -2.85
CA ALA A 210 -11.81 10.81 -3.67
C ALA A 210 -11.34 10.45 -5.09
N SER A 211 -10.60 9.34 -5.24
CA SER A 211 -10.05 8.88 -6.53
C SER A 211 -11.00 7.96 -7.30
N LYS A 212 -12.28 7.93 -6.91
CA LYS A 212 -13.31 7.09 -7.53
C LYS A 212 -13.53 7.52 -8.99
N PRO A 213 -13.34 6.63 -9.98
CA PRO A 213 -13.65 6.96 -11.35
C PRO A 213 -15.17 7.15 -11.51
N SER A 214 -15.57 8.16 -12.27
CA SER A 214 -16.97 8.46 -12.63
C SER A 214 -17.60 7.32 -13.44
N GLU A 215 -16.76 6.51 -14.10
CA GLU A 215 -17.17 5.38 -14.91
C GLU A 215 -16.88 4.05 -14.21
N GLY A 216 -17.92 3.39 -13.71
CA GLY A 216 -17.81 2.07 -13.12
C GLY A 216 -19.17 1.42 -12.99
N LYS A 217 -19.26 0.10 -13.19
CA LYS A 217 -20.54 -0.62 -13.10
C LYS A 217 -21.24 -0.37 -11.77
N GLY A 218 -20.52 -0.31 -10.64
CA GLY A 218 -21.12 0.02 -9.35
C GLY A 218 -21.60 1.46 -9.23
N VAL A 219 -20.79 2.42 -9.70
CA VAL A 219 -21.13 3.86 -9.64
C VAL A 219 -22.37 4.20 -10.47
N LYS A 220 -22.52 3.58 -11.64
CA LYS A 220 -23.62 3.84 -12.59
C LYS A 220 -24.90 3.05 -12.29
N SER A 221 -24.87 2.02 -11.44
CA SER A 221 -26.03 1.13 -11.19
C SER A 221 -26.58 1.16 -9.76
N GLY A 222 -26.09 2.05 -8.90
CA GLY A 222 -26.48 2.08 -7.48
C GLY A 222 -25.93 0.92 -6.64
N LEU A 223 -25.26 -0.05 -7.26
CA LEU A 223 -24.51 -1.12 -6.58
C LEU A 223 -23.23 -0.51 -6.00
N GLY A 224 -23.10 -0.51 -4.67
CA GLY A 224 -22.00 0.15 -3.95
C GLY A 224 -20.60 -0.02 -4.57
N PHE A 225 -19.78 1.04 -4.50
CA PHE A 225 -18.41 1.05 -5.03
C PHE A 225 -17.54 -0.07 -4.41
N TRP A 226 -17.79 -0.34 -3.13
CA TRP A 226 -17.14 -1.34 -2.29
C TRP A 226 -17.90 -2.68 -2.34
N LYS A 227 -17.24 -3.79 -2.73
CA LYS A 227 -17.86 -5.13 -2.67
C LYS A 227 -17.54 -5.84 -1.36
N LYS A 228 -16.26 -5.95 -1.04
CA LYS A 228 -15.73 -6.68 0.12
C LYS A 228 -14.47 -6.00 0.62
N ALA A 229 -14.20 -6.13 1.91
CA ALA A 229 -12.97 -5.65 2.52
C ALA A 229 -12.44 -6.71 3.48
N TYR A 230 -11.13 -6.90 3.49
CA TYR A 230 -10.44 -7.83 4.38
C TYR A 230 -9.25 -7.13 5.01
N ILE A 231 -9.03 -7.36 6.29
CA ILE A 231 -7.79 -6.96 6.98
C ILE A 231 -7.08 -8.22 7.41
N SER A 232 -5.80 -8.32 7.06
CA SER A 232 -4.96 -9.47 7.33
C SER A 232 -3.54 -9.06 7.71
N ARG A 233 -2.81 -10.00 8.31
CA ARG A 233 -1.38 -9.90 8.59
C ARG A 233 -0.64 -10.84 7.64
N THR A 234 0.62 -10.54 7.34
CA THR A 234 1.44 -11.36 6.43
C THR A 234 1.43 -12.86 6.76
N MET A 235 1.52 -13.20 8.05
CA MET A 235 1.54 -14.58 8.55
C MET A 235 0.36 -14.87 9.49
N GLY A 236 -0.62 -13.97 9.55
CA GLY A 236 -1.83 -14.18 10.32
C GLY A 236 -2.68 -15.31 9.72
N GLY A 237 -3.59 -15.87 10.53
CA GLY A 237 -4.62 -16.79 10.05
C GLY A 237 -5.59 -16.13 9.07
N TYR A 238 -6.83 -16.63 8.98
CA TYR A 238 -7.84 -16.09 8.07
C TYR A 238 -7.96 -14.56 8.18
N GLY A 239 -7.81 -13.85 7.05
CA GLY A 239 -8.10 -12.43 6.95
C GLY A 239 -9.53 -12.15 7.41
N ARG A 240 -9.70 -11.15 8.28
CA ARG A 240 -11.01 -10.80 8.84
C ARG A 240 -11.80 -10.03 7.80
N GLU A 241 -13.00 -10.51 7.50
CA GLU A 241 -13.93 -9.77 6.66
C GLU A 241 -14.44 -8.55 7.43
N VAL A 242 -14.34 -7.39 6.81
CA VAL A 242 -14.80 -6.12 7.36
C VAL A 242 -16.16 -5.78 6.76
N GLU A 243 -17.07 -5.32 7.60
CA GLU A 243 -18.36 -4.79 7.16
C GLU A 243 -18.18 -3.60 6.22
N VAL A 244 -18.69 -3.72 5.00
CA VAL A 244 -18.60 -2.70 3.95
C VAL A 244 -19.18 -1.35 4.39
N ALA A 245 -20.22 -1.37 5.24
CA ALA A 245 -20.84 -0.15 5.78
C ALA A 245 -19.88 0.68 6.66
N THR A 246 -18.87 0.06 7.27
CA THR A 246 -17.88 0.75 8.11
C THR A 246 -16.66 1.24 7.33
N VAL A 247 -16.52 0.81 6.06
CA VAL A 247 -15.41 1.14 5.16
C VAL A 247 -15.69 2.40 4.35
N ASP A 248 -16.95 2.62 3.96
CA ASP A 248 -17.34 3.73 3.09
C ASP A 248 -17.36 5.07 3.86
N PRO A 249 -16.51 6.05 3.50
CA PRO A 249 -16.52 7.38 4.13
C PRO A 249 -17.83 8.15 3.97
N ALA A 250 -18.64 7.82 2.96
CA ALA A 250 -19.94 8.44 2.73
C ALA A 250 -21.04 7.92 3.66
N ASN A 251 -20.79 6.84 4.41
CA ASN A 251 -21.79 6.20 5.24
C ASN A 251 -21.71 6.69 6.70
N ALA A 252 -22.87 6.87 7.35
CA ALA A 252 -22.95 7.30 8.75
C ALA A 252 -22.25 6.32 9.73
N ARG A 253 -22.08 5.05 9.33
CA ARG A 253 -21.38 4.01 10.10
C ARG A 253 -19.86 3.97 9.89
N TYR A 254 -19.29 4.91 9.12
CA TYR A 254 -17.84 5.01 8.89
C TYR A 254 -17.07 5.04 10.21
N PHE A 255 -16.25 4.01 10.47
CA PHE A 255 -15.51 3.82 11.74
C PHE A 255 -16.34 3.88 13.04
N ARG A 256 -17.67 3.84 12.97
CA ARG A 256 -18.59 3.91 14.12
C ARG A 256 -19.29 2.59 14.45
N GLY A 257 -18.99 1.51 13.73
CA GLY A 257 -19.52 0.19 14.05
C GLY A 257 -18.82 -0.38 15.30
N GLY A 258 -19.56 -0.58 16.39
CA GLY A 258 -19.13 -1.42 17.52
C GLY A 258 -18.65 -0.69 18.78
N GLU A 259 -19.41 0.29 19.29
CA GLU A 259 -19.38 0.62 20.73
C GLU A 259 -20.23 -0.34 21.60
N GLU A 260 -20.80 -1.40 21.01
CA GLU A 260 -21.43 -2.47 21.78
C GLU A 260 -20.46 -3.64 21.94
N GLY A 261 -19.78 -3.72 23.09
CA GLY A 261 -19.26 -4.99 23.61
C GLY A 261 -17.76 -5.11 23.92
N VAL A 262 -17.02 -4.02 24.14
CA VAL A 262 -15.69 -4.09 24.78
C VAL A 262 -15.63 -3.03 25.88
N ASP A 263 -15.53 -3.50 27.13
CA ASP A 263 -15.42 -2.76 28.41
C ASP A 263 -16.65 -2.03 28.98
N LYS A 264 -17.57 -2.81 29.56
CA LYS A 264 -18.24 -2.49 30.84
C LYS A 264 -18.14 -3.68 31.80
N GLY A 265 -16.91 -4.15 32.04
CA GLY A 265 -16.63 -5.32 32.86
C GLY A 265 -15.43 -5.14 33.79
N GLY A 266 -15.33 -3.98 34.44
CA GLY A 266 -14.20 -3.66 35.31
C GLY A 266 -14.43 -2.45 36.20
N GLU A 267 -15.59 -2.36 36.85
CA GLU A 267 -15.77 -1.46 38.00
C GLU A 267 -16.83 -2.03 38.94
N GLU A 268 -16.52 -3.18 39.56
CA GLU A 268 -17.17 -3.65 40.78
C GLU A 268 -16.27 -4.72 41.42
N ALA A 269 -15.32 -4.27 42.25
CA ALA A 269 -14.71 -5.02 43.35
C ALA A 269 -13.64 -4.15 44.04
N ALA A 270 -14.09 -3.31 44.98
CA ALA A 270 -13.33 -2.86 46.14
C ALA A 270 -14.34 -2.50 47.25
#